data_AF-A0AAV1CLG5-F1
#
_entry.id   AF-A0AAV1CLG5-F1
#
_cell.length_a   1.000
_cell.length_b   1.000
_cell.length_c   1.000
_cell.angle_alpha   90.00
_cell.angle_beta   90.00
_cell.angle_gamma   90.00
#
_symmetry.space_group_name_H-M   'P 1'
#
loop_
_entity.id
_entity.type
_entity.pdbx_description
1 polymer ?
#
loop_
_entity_poly.entity_id
_entity_poly.type
_entity_poly.pdbx_seq_one_letter_code
_entity_poly.pdbx_strand_id
1 'polypeptide(L)'
;MATFVQEAGFPILIPFLFFSWGSTNPQLINTSNINDPSRHLPTYGLLLLCLFFGIFFAVDDLLYSYGLLYLPVSTYSLISASQLAFNAVFSFLLNSQKFTALILNSVFLLTISASLLAVHPDSDDSTVASEGKYILGFLCTLGGSAMYSLGLSLLELSFKKILQKETIRAVLDLQIYPSLVATCVSLVGLFVSGEWKTLPSEMQNYKKGKASYVLTLFFTAVSWQLSSLGLLGLIFEVSSLFSNVIDTISLPVVPVFGVIFFHDKVDGVKIIALLLAIWGFLSYMYQHYLDGANVRKSIPHEEDAST
;
A
#
# COMPACT_ATOMS: atom_id res chain seq x y z
N MET A 1 6.15 -17.60 2.00
CA MET A 1 5.64 -17.58 0.59
C MET A 1 4.83 -16.32 0.26
N ALA A 2 3.87 -15.90 1.10
CA ALA A 2 3.00 -14.74 0.84
C ALA A 2 3.75 -13.44 0.49
N THR A 3 4.74 -13.07 1.30
CA THR A 3 5.64 -11.90 1.08
C THR A 3 6.30 -11.91 -0.30
N PHE A 4 6.74 -13.07 -0.77
CA PHE A 4 7.40 -13.18 -2.07
C PHE A 4 6.43 -12.91 -3.23
N VAL A 5 5.19 -13.39 -3.12
CA VAL A 5 4.19 -13.31 -4.19
C VAL A 5 3.69 -11.89 -4.41
N GLN A 6 3.71 -11.05 -3.38
CA GLN A 6 3.30 -9.63 -3.47
C GLN A 6 4.18 -8.85 -4.46
N GLU A 7 5.50 -9.08 -4.42
CA GLU A 7 6.47 -8.32 -5.22
C GLU A 7 6.97 -9.06 -6.48
N ALA A 8 6.87 -10.39 -6.53
CA ALA A 8 7.39 -11.20 -7.64
C ALA A 8 6.67 -10.96 -8.99
N GLY A 9 5.54 -10.26 -8.99
CA GLY A 9 4.79 -9.97 -10.21
C GLY A 9 5.39 -8.86 -11.08
N PHE A 10 6.40 -8.13 -10.60
CA PHE A 10 6.97 -6.95 -11.29
C PHE A 10 7.34 -7.15 -12.78
N PRO A 11 7.70 -8.36 -13.29
CA PRO A 11 8.00 -8.54 -14.70
C PRO A 11 6.83 -8.21 -15.63
N ILE A 12 5.58 -8.23 -15.14
CA ILE A 12 4.40 -7.86 -15.93
C ILE A 12 4.42 -6.38 -16.37
N LEU A 13 5.22 -5.55 -15.70
CA LEU A 13 5.35 -4.12 -15.97
C LEU A 13 6.39 -3.81 -17.06
N ILE A 14 7.26 -4.78 -17.40
CA ILE A 14 8.32 -4.62 -18.40
C ILE A 14 7.78 -4.24 -19.80
N PRO A 15 6.68 -4.84 -20.31
CA PRO A 15 6.09 -4.42 -21.59
C PRO A 15 5.66 -2.94 -21.62
N PHE A 16 5.22 -2.38 -20.49
CA PHE A 16 4.82 -0.96 -20.40
C PHE A 16 6.01 -0.01 -20.52
N LEU A 17 7.21 -0.42 -20.08
CA LEU A 17 8.44 0.34 -20.32
C LEU A 17 8.74 0.45 -21.83
N PHE A 18 8.56 -0.63 -22.58
CA PHE A 18 8.79 -0.63 -24.03
C PHE A 18 7.75 0.21 -24.79
N PHE A 19 6.50 0.23 -24.33
CA PHE A 19 5.47 1.07 -24.94
C PHE A 19 5.69 2.57 -24.64
N SER A 20 6.09 2.91 -23.41
CA SER A 20 6.44 4.28 -23.03
C SER A 20 7.66 4.80 -23.82
N TRP A 21 8.61 3.91 -24.17
CA TRP A 21 9.72 4.23 -25.06
C TRP A 21 9.24 4.63 -26.47
N GLY A 22 8.24 3.93 -27.02
CA GLY A 22 7.69 4.19 -28.36
C GLY A 22 6.84 5.45 -28.49
N SER A 23 6.35 6.02 -27.39
CA SER A 23 5.47 7.21 -27.38
C SER A 23 6.23 8.54 -27.21
N THR A 24 7.57 8.51 -27.18
CA THR A 24 8.35 9.76 -27.22
C THR A 24 8.35 10.30 -28.64
N ASN A 25 7.45 11.24 -28.92
CA ASN A 25 7.30 11.92 -30.20
C ASN A 25 8.65 12.55 -30.64
N PRO A 26 9.27 12.12 -31.76
CA PRO A 26 10.58 12.62 -32.19
C PRO A 26 10.48 13.98 -32.92
N GLN A 27 9.76 14.95 -32.36
CA GLN A 27 9.56 16.27 -32.97
C GLN A 27 9.95 17.48 -32.09
N LEU A 28 10.72 17.28 -31.02
CA LEU A 28 11.37 18.38 -30.29
C LEU A 28 12.90 18.22 -30.19
N ILE A 29 13.51 17.54 -31.16
CA ILE A 29 14.96 17.48 -31.32
C ILE A 29 15.29 18.07 -32.69
N ASN A 30 15.17 19.39 -32.80
CA ASN A 30 15.89 20.17 -33.79
C ASN A 30 15.97 21.59 -33.25
N THR A 31 17.06 21.94 -32.57
CA THR A 31 18.10 22.86 -33.05
C THR A 31 19.05 23.17 -31.87
N SER A 32 20.32 22.78 -32.04
CA SER A 32 21.54 23.37 -31.48
C SER A 32 21.68 23.62 -29.96
N ASN A 33 22.34 22.70 -29.25
CA ASN A 33 23.72 22.91 -28.78
C ASN A 33 24.29 21.63 -28.16
N ILE A 34 25.39 21.14 -28.72
CA ILE A 34 26.05 19.85 -28.45
C ILE A 34 26.90 19.88 -27.15
N ASN A 35 26.67 20.83 -26.24
CA ASN A 35 27.47 20.98 -25.01
C ASN A 35 26.60 21.28 -23.77
N ASP A 36 25.53 20.51 -23.55
CA ASP A 36 24.80 20.59 -22.27
C ASP A 36 25.02 19.32 -21.43
N PRO A 37 25.87 19.35 -20.39
CA PRO A 37 26.05 18.25 -19.46
C PRO A 37 24.93 18.23 -18.40
N SER A 38 23.66 18.27 -18.83
CA SER A 38 22.49 18.35 -17.95
C SER A 38 21.53 17.18 -18.27
N ARG A 39 21.16 16.26 -17.37
CA ARG A 39 21.28 16.10 -15.92
C ARG A 39 21.23 14.59 -15.66
N HIS A 40 22.36 13.97 -15.41
CA HIS A 40 22.36 12.66 -14.74
C HIS A 40 21.96 12.90 -13.29
N LEU A 41 20.78 12.45 -12.88
CA LEU A 41 20.56 12.13 -11.46
C LEU A 41 21.74 11.24 -11.03
N PRO A 42 22.42 11.51 -9.90
CA PRO A 42 23.57 10.70 -9.53
C PRO A 42 23.11 9.25 -9.44
N THR A 43 23.57 8.40 -10.37
CA THR A 43 23.11 7.01 -10.55
C THR A 43 23.16 6.23 -9.24
N TYR A 44 24.10 6.59 -8.37
CA TYR A 44 24.25 6.06 -7.02
C TYR A 44 23.11 6.43 -6.05
N GLY A 45 22.60 7.67 -6.11
CA GLY A 45 21.50 8.12 -5.25
C GLY A 45 20.18 7.42 -5.57
N LEU A 46 19.89 7.20 -6.86
CA LEU A 46 18.72 6.43 -7.30
C LEU A 46 18.87 4.95 -6.93
N LEU A 47 20.06 4.37 -7.09
CA LEU A 47 20.34 2.99 -6.67
C LEU A 47 20.11 2.81 -5.17
N LEU A 48 20.64 3.70 -4.33
CA LEU A 48 20.42 3.68 -2.88
C LEU A 48 18.94 3.82 -2.53
N LEU A 49 18.22 4.70 -3.22
CA LEU A 49 16.79 4.89 -3.02
C LEU A 49 16.01 3.61 -3.37
N CYS A 50 16.33 2.97 -4.48
CA CYS A 50 15.70 1.71 -4.88
C CYS A 50 16.01 0.57 -3.90
N LEU A 51 17.25 0.50 -3.41
CA LEU A 51 17.63 -0.47 -2.38
C LEU A 51 16.87 -0.24 -1.08
N PHE A 52 16.80 1.02 -0.64
CA PHE A 52 16.05 1.41 0.55
C PHE A 52 14.57 1.02 0.43
N PHE A 53 13.88 1.45 -0.63
CA PHE A 53 12.47 1.13 -0.82
C PHE A 53 12.22 -0.36 -1.02
N GLY A 54 13.10 -1.08 -1.73
CA GLY A 54 12.93 -2.53 -1.92
C GLY A 54 13.05 -3.31 -0.62
N ILE A 55 14.02 -2.96 0.25
CA ILE A 55 14.10 -3.56 1.59
C ILE A 55 12.89 -3.15 2.43
N PHE A 56 12.49 -1.87 2.35
CA PHE A 56 11.35 -1.33 3.09
C PHE A 56 10.04 -2.07 2.75
N PHE A 57 9.74 -2.26 1.47
CA PHE A 57 8.55 -3.01 1.01
C PHE A 57 8.61 -4.48 1.43
N ALA A 58 9.76 -5.15 1.28
CA ALA A 58 9.89 -6.54 1.74
C ALA A 58 9.64 -6.71 3.24
N VAL A 59 10.01 -5.72 4.07
CA VAL A 59 9.70 -5.74 5.51
C VAL A 59 8.22 -5.47 5.77
N ASP A 60 7.60 -4.52 5.05
CA ASP A 60 6.17 -4.23 5.15
C ASP A 60 5.31 -5.45 4.78
N ASP A 61 5.60 -6.07 3.65
CA ASP A 61 4.98 -7.30 3.15
C ASP A 61 5.12 -8.46 4.15
N LEU A 62 6.25 -8.52 4.85
CA LEU A 62 6.52 -9.53 5.86
C LEU A 62 5.64 -9.28 7.08
N LEU A 63 5.57 -8.04 7.58
CA LEU A 63 4.70 -7.66 8.69
C LEU A 63 3.23 -7.99 8.40
N TYR A 64 2.74 -7.65 7.21
CA TYR A 64 1.37 -7.99 6.82
C TYR A 64 1.15 -9.48 6.63
N SER A 65 2.15 -10.22 6.11
CA SER A 65 2.08 -11.68 6.01
C SER A 65 1.96 -12.35 7.39
N TYR A 66 2.70 -11.86 8.40
CA TYR A 66 2.59 -12.32 9.78
C TYR A 66 1.26 -11.91 10.43
N GLY A 67 0.74 -10.72 10.08
CA GLY A 67 -0.61 -10.28 10.46
C GLY A 67 -1.68 -11.26 9.99
N LEU A 68 -1.71 -11.58 8.70
CA LEU A 68 -2.65 -12.54 8.11
C LEU A 68 -2.45 -13.98 8.61
N LEU A 69 -1.24 -14.35 9.03
CA LEU A 69 -0.94 -15.68 9.55
C LEU A 69 -1.58 -15.92 10.92
N TYR A 70 -1.66 -14.89 11.77
CA TYR A 70 -2.08 -15.03 13.17
C TYR A 70 -3.42 -14.37 13.50
N LEU A 71 -3.95 -13.52 12.63
CA LEU A 71 -5.23 -12.84 12.86
C LEU A 71 -6.32 -13.32 11.88
N PRO A 72 -7.59 -13.34 12.32
CA PRO A 72 -8.72 -13.42 11.40
C PRO A 72 -8.73 -12.27 10.40
N VAL A 73 -9.22 -12.52 9.19
CA VAL A 73 -9.21 -11.55 8.08
C VAL A 73 -9.94 -10.26 8.45
N SER A 74 -11.07 -10.37 9.15
CA SER A 74 -11.82 -9.21 9.66
C SER A 74 -11.04 -8.38 10.67
N THR A 75 -10.32 -9.01 11.60
CA THR A 75 -9.50 -8.30 12.61
C THR A 75 -8.28 -7.65 11.96
N TYR A 76 -7.58 -8.38 11.10
CA TYR A 76 -6.48 -7.86 10.29
C TYR A 76 -6.88 -6.61 9.53
N SER A 77 -8.00 -6.65 8.80
CA SER A 77 -8.45 -5.52 7.98
C SER A 77 -8.89 -4.30 8.79
N LEU A 78 -9.39 -4.51 10.01
CA LEU A 78 -9.76 -3.40 10.90
C LEU A 78 -8.53 -2.72 11.48
N ILE A 79 -7.52 -3.49 11.86
CA ILE A 79 -6.24 -2.94 12.31
C ILE A 79 -5.55 -2.25 11.14
N SER A 80 -5.62 -2.81 9.92
CA SER A 80 -5.00 -2.19 8.74
C SER A 80 -5.61 -0.84 8.38
N ALA A 81 -6.89 -0.61 8.69
CA ALA A 81 -7.53 0.70 8.52
C ALA A 81 -6.85 1.83 9.32
N SER A 82 -6.07 1.50 10.36
CA SER A 82 -5.24 2.48 11.08
C SER A 82 -4.19 3.16 10.17
N GLN A 83 -3.89 2.60 8.99
CA GLN A 83 -3.02 3.23 7.99
C GLN A 83 -3.52 4.62 7.57
N LEU A 84 -4.83 4.89 7.59
CA LEU A 84 -5.34 6.25 7.34
C LEU A 84 -4.89 7.24 8.41
N ALA A 85 -4.91 6.80 9.68
CA ALA A 85 -4.49 7.64 10.80
C ALA A 85 -2.98 7.94 10.73
N PHE A 86 -2.16 6.91 10.48
CA PHE A 86 -0.72 7.09 10.33
C PHE A 86 -0.36 7.94 9.12
N ASN A 87 -1.04 7.74 7.98
CA ASN A 87 -0.76 8.51 6.78
C ASN A 87 -1.09 10.00 6.95
N ALA A 88 -2.17 10.32 7.66
CA ALA A 88 -2.48 11.70 8.01
C ALA A 88 -1.34 12.36 8.81
N VAL A 89 -0.82 11.64 9.82
CA VAL A 89 0.30 12.11 10.65
C VAL A 89 1.57 12.26 9.82
N PHE A 90 1.97 11.24 9.05
CA PHE A 90 3.21 11.30 8.26
C PHE A 90 3.14 12.31 7.13
N SER A 91 2.00 12.44 6.46
CA SER A 91 1.84 13.43 5.39
C SER A 91 1.83 14.86 5.92
N PHE A 92 1.31 15.09 7.14
CA PHE A 92 1.49 16.37 7.81
C PHE A 92 2.96 16.65 8.13
N LEU A 93 3.65 15.68 8.74
CA LEU A 93 5.04 15.87 9.20
C LEU A 93 6.06 15.98 8.06
N LEU A 94 5.89 15.18 7.00
CA LEU A 94 6.87 15.04 5.91
C LEU A 94 6.51 15.87 4.69
N ASN A 95 5.21 16.01 4.38
CA ASN A 95 4.72 16.66 3.17
C ASN A 95 4.02 18.01 3.46
N SER A 96 4.00 18.46 4.72
CA SER A 96 3.41 19.73 5.17
C SER A 96 1.94 19.92 4.76
N GLN A 97 1.19 18.82 4.67
CA GLN A 97 -0.25 18.86 4.40
C GLN A 97 -1.02 19.54 5.54
N LYS A 98 -2.14 20.21 5.24
CA LYS A 98 -2.93 20.92 6.27
C LYS A 98 -3.87 19.94 6.98
N PHE A 99 -3.88 19.98 8.32
CA PHE A 99 -4.85 19.21 9.11
C PHE A 99 -6.20 19.91 9.17
N THR A 100 -7.26 19.14 8.93
CA THR A 100 -8.65 19.56 9.20
C THR A 100 -9.25 18.77 10.36
N ALA A 101 -10.24 19.35 11.04
CA ALA A 101 -10.93 18.72 12.17
C ALA A 101 -11.50 17.31 11.84
N LEU A 102 -11.94 17.07 10.61
CA LEU A 102 -12.44 15.77 10.19
C LEU A 102 -11.33 14.70 10.09
N ILE A 103 -10.10 15.07 9.69
CA ILE A 103 -8.95 14.15 9.70
C ILE A 103 -8.61 13.74 11.14
N LEU A 104 -8.63 14.69 12.08
CA LEU A 104 -8.41 14.39 13.50
C LEU A 104 -9.52 13.47 14.06
N ASN A 105 -10.78 13.71 13.67
CA ASN A 105 -11.89 12.84 14.06
C ASN A 105 -11.68 11.40 13.53
N SER A 106 -11.28 11.25 12.27
CA SER A 106 -10.95 9.94 11.68
C SER A 106 -9.81 9.23 12.41
N VAL A 107 -8.71 9.93 12.68
CA VAL A 107 -7.56 9.41 13.43
C VAL A 107 -8.00 8.89 14.80
N PHE A 108 -8.80 9.69 15.50
CA PHE A 108 -9.31 9.33 16.83
C PHE A 108 -10.19 8.07 16.79
N LEU A 109 -11.16 8.01 15.87
CA LEU A 109 -12.07 6.87 15.73
C LEU A 109 -11.35 5.58 15.33
N LEU A 110 -10.40 5.65 14.39
CA LEU A 110 -9.60 4.50 13.97
C LEU A 110 -8.68 4.01 15.09
N THR A 111 -8.16 4.92 15.90
CA THR A 111 -7.33 4.57 17.07
C THR A 111 -8.16 3.86 18.14
N ILE A 112 -9.39 4.32 18.40
CA ILE A 112 -10.32 3.64 19.32
C ILE A 112 -10.68 2.25 18.76
N SER A 113 -11.00 2.16 17.47
CA SER A 113 -11.31 0.88 16.82
C SER A 113 -10.17 -0.14 16.98
N ALA A 114 -8.93 0.25 16.67
CA ALA A 114 -7.76 -0.61 16.85
C ALA A 114 -7.51 -0.95 18.33
N SER A 115 -7.69 0.01 19.24
CA SER A 115 -7.52 -0.21 20.68
C SER A 115 -8.55 -1.19 21.25
N LEU A 116 -9.80 -1.11 20.80
CA LEU A 116 -10.86 -2.05 21.19
C LEU A 116 -10.53 -3.48 20.76
N LEU A 117 -9.98 -3.66 19.57
CA LEU A 117 -9.51 -4.97 19.11
C LEU A 117 -8.30 -5.46 19.92
N ALA A 118 -7.38 -4.57 20.29
CA ALA A 118 -6.20 -4.92 21.08
C ALA A 118 -6.56 -5.51 22.45
N VAL A 119 -7.61 -4.99 23.09
CA VAL A 119 -8.03 -5.39 24.45
C VAL A 119 -9.07 -6.51 24.47
N HIS A 120 -9.54 -6.96 23.30
CA HIS A 120 -10.52 -8.03 23.16
C HIS A 120 -10.06 -9.06 22.10
N PRO A 121 -8.99 -9.83 22.38
CA PRO A 121 -8.65 -10.98 21.55
C PRO A 121 -9.82 -11.98 21.55
N ASP A 122 -10.08 -12.63 20.41
CA ASP A 122 -11.17 -13.60 20.27
C ASP A 122 -11.02 -14.71 21.35
N SER A 123 -11.97 -14.78 22.27
CA SER A 123 -11.86 -15.42 23.59
C SER A 123 -11.87 -16.95 23.61
N ASP A 124 -11.85 -17.61 22.45
CA ASP A 124 -12.07 -19.06 22.36
C ASP A 124 -10.79 -19.91 22.36
N ASP A 125 -9.60 -19.31 22.22
CA ASP A 125 -8.35 -20.06 22.08
C ASP A 125 -7.48 -19.91 23.36
N SER A 126 -7.97 -20.51 24.44
CA SER A 126 -7.48 -20.40 25.83
C SER A 126 -6.10 -21.05 26.12
N THR A 127 -5.13 -20.92 25.22
CA THR A 127 -3.73 -21.28 25.50
C THR A 127 -2.84 -20.05 25.43
N VAL A 128 -1.90 -19.92 26.38
CA VAL A 128 -0.89 -18.85 26.42
C VAL A 128 -0.12 -18.74 25.09
N ALA A 129 0.03 -19.86 24.37
CA ALA A 129 0.66 -19.91 23.05
C ALA A 129 -0.22 -19.33 21.92
N SER A 130 -1.54 -19.27 22.08
CA SER A 130 -2.46 -18.63 21.13
C SER A 130 -2.56 -17.11 21.38
N GLU A 131 -2.58 -16.69 22.65
CA GLU A 131 -2.53 -15.26 23.02
C GLU A 131 -1.26 -14.57 22.50
N GLY A 132 -0.09 -15.22 22.63
CA GLY A 132 1.17 -14.68 22.12
C GLY A 132 1.19 -14.50 20.60
N LYS A 133 0.55 -15.41 19.85
CA LYS A 133 0.42 -15.31 18.39
C LYS A 133 -0.51 -14.17 18.00
N TYR A 134 -1.63 -14.02 18.71
CA TYR A 134 -2.55 -12.91 18.47
C TYR A 134 -1.86 -11.56 18.69
N ILE A 135 -1.14 -11.38 19.81
CA ILE A 135 -0.41 -10.14 20.09
C ILE A 135 0.64 -9.87 19.02
N LEU A 136 1.38 -10.90 18.60
CA LEU A 136 2.36 -10.78 17.53
C LEU A 136 1.70 -10.36 16.21
N GLY A 137 0.59 -11.00 15.82
CA GLY A 137 -0.19 -10.64 14.64
C GLY A 137 -0.74 -9.21 14.70
N PHE A 138 -1.24 -8.79 15.87
CA PHE A 138 -1.71 -7.43 16.11
C PHE A 138 -0.59 -6.40 15.93
N LEU A 139 0.55 -6.61 16.60
CA LEU A 139 1.71 -5.71 16.50
C LEU A 139 2.29 -5.68 15.09
N CYS A 140 2.37 -6.83 14.42
CA CYS A 140 2.81 -6.91 13.03
C CYS A 140 1.87 -6.14 12.10
N THR A 141 0.56 -6.28 12.25
CA THR A 141 -0.42 -5.58 11.40
C THR A 141 -0.39 -4.07 11.66
N LEU A 142 -0.38 -3.65 12.92
CA LEU A 142 -0.30 -2.23 13.29
C LEU A 142 1.02 -1.59 12.81
N GLY A 143 2.12 -2.34 12.96
CA GLY A 143 3.43 -1.95 12.45
C GLY A 143 3.47 -1.83 10.94
N GLY A 144 2.88 -2.80 10.22
CA GLY A 144 2.70 -2.74 8.76
C GLY A 144 1.87 -1.54 8.33
N SER A 145 0.78 -1.22 9.02
CA SER A 145 -0.03 -0.03 8.72
C SER A 145 0.73 1.28 8.88
N ALA A 146 1.58 1.38 9.90
CA ALA A 146 2.47 2.51 10.08
C ALA A 146 3.55 2.56 8.98
N MET A 147 4.17 1.42 8.67
CA MET A 147 5.20 1.31 7.64
C MET A 147 4.66 1.64 6.25
N TYR A 148 3.56 1.04 5.83
CA TYR A 148 2.87 1.34 4.58
C TYR A 148 2.61 2.85 4.43
N SER A 149 2.00 3.47 5.44
CA SER A 149 1.69 4.91 5.44
C SER A 149 2.93 5.80 5.36
N LEU A 150 3.99 5.43 6.08
CA LEU A 150 5.29 6.10 6.01
C LEU A 150 5.89 5.94 4.61
N GLY A 151 5.80 4.74 4.02
CA GLY A 151 6.24 4.42 2.67
C GLY A 151 5.58 5.33 1.62
N LEU A 152 4.26 5.50 1.69
CA LEU A 152 3.54 6.42 0.78
C LEU A 152 4.02 7.87 0.93
N SER A 153 4.22 8.33 2.17
CA SER A 153 4.70 9.68 2.44
C SER A 153 6.14 9.89 1.94
N LEU A 154 7.01 8.90 2.10
CA LEU A 154 8.40 8.92 1.62
C LEU A 154 8.48 8.83 0.09
N LEU A 155 7.60 8.05 -0.56
CA LEU A 155 7.48 8.01 -2.02
C LEU A 155 7.10 9.38 -2.57
N GLU A 156 6.07 10.03 -2.02
CA GLU A 156 5.68 11.39 -2.41
C GLU A 156 6.83 12.38 -2.21
N LEU A 157 7.52 12.33 -1.07
CA LEU A 157 8.67 13.18 -0.79
C LEU A 157 9.81 12.94 -1.80
N SER A 158 10.04 11.69 -2.19
CA SER A 158 11.06 11.30 -3.16
C SER A 158 10.74 11.83 -4.55
N PHE A 159 9.46 11.78 -4.97
CA PHE A 159 9.01 12.41 -6.20
C PHE A 159 9.28 13.91 -6.21
N LYS A 160 8.88 14.60 -5.13
CA LYS A 160 9.04 16.06 -5.00
C LYS A 160 10.49 16.52 -4.93
N LYS A 161 11.34 15.84 -4.16
CA LYS A 161 12.71 16.29 -3.89
C LYS A 161 13.76 15.74 -4.85
N ILE A 162 13.67 14.46 -5.18
CA ILE A 162 14.75 13.73 -5.85
C ILE A 162 14.48 13.64 -7.35
N LEU A 163 13.25 13.32 -7.75
CA LEU A 163 12.98 13.04 -9.16
C LEU A 163 12.81 14.31 -10.01
N GLN A 164 12.24 15.40 -9.48
CA GLN A 164 12.08 16.75 -10.09
C GLN A 164 11.45 16.82 -11.51
N LYS A 165 11.43 15.73 -12.27
CA LYS A 165 10.82 15.53 -13.57
C LYS A 165 9.79 14.42 -13.42
N GLU A 166 8.54 14.84 -13.47
CA GLU A 166 7.38 13.99 -13.42
C GLU A 166 7.23 13.28 -14.77
N THR A 167 7.85 12.10 -14.92
CA THR A 167 7.66 11.26 -16.11
C THR A 167 7.09 9.90 -15.73
N ILE A 168 6.17 9.39 -16.55
CA ILE A 168 5.60 8.04 -16.41
C ILE A 168 6.70 6.97 -16.32
N ARG A 169 7.82 7.19 -17.02
CA ARG A 169 9.00 6.32 -16.96
C ARG A 169 9.62 6.28 -15.56
N ALA A 170 9.72 7.42 -14.87
CA ALA A 170 10.27 7.46 -13.52
C ALA A 170 9.36 6.75 -12.50
N VAL A 171 8.04 6.77 -12.71
CA VAL A 171 7.07 5.99 -11.92
C VAL A 171 7.27 4.48 -12.14
N LEU A 172 7.42 4.05 -13.40
CA LEU A 172 7.69 2.65 -13.73
C LEU A 172 9.05 2.19 -13.17
N ASP A 173 10.08 3.03 -13.23
CA ASP A 173 11.39 2.73 -12.64
C ASP A 173 11.31 2.60 -11.11
N LEU A 174 10.58 3.50 -10.43
CA LEU A 174 10.35 3.43 -8.98
C LEU A 174 9.40 2.32 -8.53
N GLN A 175 8.67 1.68 -9.45
CA GLN A 175 7.95 0.44 -9.17
C GLN A 175 8.86 -0.77 -9.40
N ILE A 176 9.48 -0.88 -10.58
CA ILE A 176 10.17 -2.09 -11.03
C ILE A 176 11.46 -2.33 -10.25
N TYR A 177 12.30 -1.32 -10.02
CA TYR A 177 13.59 -1.54 -9.35
C TYR A 177 13.44 -1.87 -7.86
N PRO A 178 12.61 -1.16 -7.07
CA PRO A 178 12.34 -1.57 -5.70
C PRO A 178 11.68 -2.95 -5.61
N SER A 179 10.69 -3.27 -6.47
CA SER A 179 10.06 -4.60 -6.47
C SER A 179 11.04 -5.73 -6.81
N LEU A 180 12.01 -5.48 -7.69
CA LEU A 180 13.09 -6.44 -7.94
C LEU A 180 13.92 -6.70 -6.67
N VAL A 181 14.34 -5.64 -5.99
CA VAL A 181 15.10 -5.74 -4.73
C VAL A 181 14.27 -6.46 -3.67
N ALA A 182 13.00 -6.07 -3.51
CA ALA A 182 12.08 -6.69 -2.56
C ALA A 182 11.90 -8.19 -2.85
N THR A 183 11.74 -8.56 -4.13
CA THR A 183 11.68 -9.96 -4.57
C THR A 183 12.94 -10.73 -4.17
N CYS A 184 14.13 -10.16 -4.38
CA CYS A 184 15.38 -10.80 -3.95
C CYS A 184 15.46 -10.97 -2.44
N VAL A 185 15.11 -9.94 -1.67
CA VAL A 185 15.10 -9.98 -0.20
C VAL A 185 14.11 -11.04 0.30
N SER A 186 12.88 -11.04 -0.22
CA SER A 186 11.84 -12.01 0.12
C SER A 186 12.21 -13.44 -0.29
N LEU A 187 12.92 -13.60 -1.41
CA LEU A 187 13.43 -14.90 -1.83
C LEU A 187 14.51 -15.42 -0.87
N VAL A 188 15.46 -14.57 -0.47
CA VAL A 188 16.45 -14.91 0.57
C VAL A 188 15.74 -15.26 1.88
N GLY A 189 14.74 -14.47 2.28
CA GLY A 189 13.91 -14.75 3.46
C GLY A 189 13.22 -16.11 3.41
N LEU A 190 12.66 -16.48 2.25
CA LEU A 190 12.02 -17.79 2.02
C LEU A 190 13.03 -18.95 2.13
N PHE A 191 14.26 -18.75 1.65
CA PHE A 191 15.31 -19.77 1.77
C PHE A 191 15.81 -19.92 3.21
N VAL A 192 16.02 -18.81 3.90
CA VAL A 192 16.50 -18.77 5.29
C VAL A 192 15.46 -19.32 6.25
N SER A 193 14.17 -19.04 6.04
CA SER A 193 13.08 -19.59 6.87
C SER A 193 12.88 -21.09 6.68
N GLY A 194 13.37 -21.66 5.58
CA GLY A 194 13.21 -23.08 5.25
C GLY A 194 11.83 -23.46 4.71
N GLU A 195 10.90 -22.50 4.57
CA GLU A 195 9.55 -22.70 4.03
C GLU A 195 9.54 -23.22 2.58
N TRP A 196 10.61 -22.98 1.82
CA TRP A 196 10.74 -23.54 0.47
C TRP A 196 10.65 -25.08 0.46
N LYS A 197 11.01 -25.75 1.56
CA LYS A 197 10.91 -27.21 1.70
C LYS A 197 9.47 -27.69 1.88
N THR A 198 8.60 -26.85 2.43
CA THR A 198 7.18 -27.19 2.69
C THR A 198 6.29 -26.90 1.48
N LEU A 199 6.74 -26.05 0.55
CA LEU A 199 6.00 -25.66 -0.66
C LEU A 199 5.45 -26.84 -1.50
N PRO A 200 6.24 -27.91 -1.77
CA PRO A 200 5.73 -29.05 -2.52
C PRO A 200 4.58 -29.78 -1.79
N SER A 201 4.64 -29.84 -0.47
CA SER A 201 3.60 -30.44 0.36
C SER A 201 2.36 -29.55 0.41
N GLU A 202 2.54 -28.24 0.58
CA GLU A 202 1.46 -27.24 0.55
C GLU A 202 0.68 -27.30 -0.77
N MET A 203 1.38 -27.32 -1.90
CA MET A 203 0.76 -27.40 -3.23
C MET A 203 0.00 -28.72 -3.45
N GLN A 204 0.50 -29.83 -2.90
CA GLN A 204 -0.18 -31.13 -2.96
C GLN A 204 -1.45 -31.17 -2.10
N ASN A 205 -1.40 -30.54 -0.93
CA ASN A 205 -2.49 -30.51 0.04
C ASN A 205 -3.52 -29.41 -0.25
N TYR A 206 -3.30 -28.56 -1.27
CA TYR A 206 -4.26 -27.53 -1.64
C TYR A 206 -5.56 -28.17 -2.13
N LYS A 207 -6.68 -27.86 -1.44
CA LYS A 207 -8.00 -28.51 -1.64
C LYS A 207 -8.48 -28.55 -3.10
N LYS A 208 -8.14 -27.53 -3.90
CA LYS A 208 -8.54 -27.40 -5.31
C LYS A 208 -7.51 -27.97 -6.31
N GLY A 209 -6.42 -28.55 -5.81
CA GLY A 209 -5.35 -29.14 -6.60
C GLY A 209 -4.24 -28.17 -7.01
N LYS A 210 -3.14 -28.72 -7.53
CA LYS A 210 -1.89 -27.99 -7.82
C LYS A 210 -2.07 -26.84 -8.82
N ALA A 211 -2.86 -27.07 -9.88
CA ALA A 211 -3.08 -26.06 -10.91
C ALA A 211 -3.80 -24.83 -10.34
N SER A 212 -4.82 -25.04 -9.50
CA SER A 212 -5.52 -23.95 -8.83
C SER A 212 -4.63 -23.21 -7.83
N TYR A 213 -3.71 -23.90 -7.14
CA TYR A 213 -2.73 -23.24 -6.26
C TYR A 213 -1.85 -22.27 -7.05
N VAL A 214 -1.22 -22.74 -8.13
CA VAL A 214 -0.36 -21.91 -8.99
C VAL A 214 -1.15 -20.76 -9.60
N LEU A 215 -2.38 -21.02 -10.06
CA LEU A 215 -3.24 -19.99 -10.64
C LEU A 215 -3.63 -18.92 -9.62
N THR A 216 -3.95 -19.31 -8.39
CA THR A 216 -4.22 -18.36 -7.29
C THR A 216 -3.00 -17.48 -7.03
N LEU A 217 -1.81 -18.06 -6.88
CA LEU A 217 -0.59 -17.29 -6.65
C LEU A 217 -0.28 -16.34 -7.80
N PHE A 218 -0.47 -16.79 -9.05
CA PHE A 218 -0.26 -15.97 -10.23
C PHE A 218 -1.21 -14.77 -10.26
N PHE A 219 -2.52 -14.99 -10.09
CA PHE A 219 -3.47 -13.88 -10.06
C PHE A 219 -3.24 -12.95 -8.87
N THR A 220 -2.85 -13.47 -7.71
CA THR A 220 -2.47 -12.64 -6.56
C THR A 220 -1.28 -11.74 -6.90
N ALA A 221 -0.22 -12.27 -7.51
CA ALA A 221 0.94 -11.47 -7.92
C ALA A 221 0.54 -10.38 -8.95
N VAL A 222 -0.29 -10.73 -9.94
CA VAL A 222 -0.76 -9.77 -10.95
C VAL A 222 -1.62 -8.67 -10.31
N SER A 223 -2.56 -9.04 -9.43
CA SER A 223 -3.41 -8.09 -8.73
C SER A 223 -2.60 -7.13 -7.84
N TRP A 224 -1.61 -7.64 -7.11
CA TRP A 224 -0.72 -6.80 -6.30
C TRP A 224 0.02 -5.78 -7.16
N GLN A 225 0.64 -6.20 -8.26
CA GLN A 225 1.40 -5.29 -9.10
C GLN A 225 0.55 -4.23 -9.81
N LEU A 226 -0.64 -4.61 -10.27
CA LEU A 226 -1.56 -3.66 -10.87
C LEU A 226 -2.04 -2.62 -9.84
N SER A 227 -2.30 -3.08 -8.61
CA SER A 227 -2.70 -2.20 -7.51
C SER A 227 -1.57 -1.26 -7.11
N SER A 228 -0.35 -1.78 -6.93
CA SER A 228 0.84 -0.98 -6.61
C SER A 228 1.14 0.06 -7.68
N LEU A 229 1.09 -0.32 -8.97
CA LEU A 229 1.26 0.64 -10.07
C LEU A 229 0.18 1.73 -10.05
N GLY A 230 -1.09 1.36 -9.84
CA GLY A 230 -2.19 2.32 -9.75
C GLY A 230 -1.99 3.30 -8.59
N LEU A 231 -1.60 2.77 -7.42
CA LEU A 231 -1.31 3.56 -6.22
C LEU A 231 -0.15 4.53 -6.47
N LEU A 232 0.97 4.06 -7.05
CA LEU A 232 2.13 4.88 -7.36
C LEU A 232 1.81 5.96 -8.40
N GLY A 233 0.97 5.62 -9.39
CA GLY A 233 0.43 6.58 -10.36
C GLY A 233 -0.41 7.68 -9.71
N LEU A 234 -1.25 7.34 -8.72
CA LEU A 234 -2.04 8.33 -7.96
C LEU A 234 -1.19 9.21 -7.04
N ILE A 235 -0.11 8.66 -6.45
CA ILE A 235 0.85 9.46 -5.66
C ILE A 235 1.52 10.50 -6.54
N PHE A 236 1.92 10.06 -7.73
CA PHE A 236 2.56 10.90 -8.73
C PHE A 236 1.63 12.00 -9.25
N GLU A 237 0.39 11.66 -9.57
CA GLU A 237 -0.57 12.61 -10.16
C GLU A 237 -1.20 13.56 -9.11
N VAL A 238 -1.43 13.07 -7.88
CA VAL A 238 -2.22 13.79 -6.87
C VAL A 238 -1.49 13.94 -5.53
N SER A 239 -1.35 12.85 -4.75
CA SER A 239 -0.66 12.82 -3.45
C SER A 239 -0.70 11.43 -2.79
N SER A 240 0.15 11.21 -1.77
CA SER A 240 0.10 10.02 -0.90
C SER A 240 -1.23 9.90 -0.16
N LEU A 241 -1.79 11.02 0.28
CA LEU A 241 -3.05 11.04 1.03
C LEU A 241 -4.21 10.59 0.17
N PHE A 242 -4.33 11.15 -1.04
CA PHE A 242 -5.39 10.75 -1.97
C PHE A 242 -5.24 9.28 -2.38
N SER A 243 -4.02 8.85 -2.70
CA SER A 243 -3.74 7.48 -3.08
C SER A 243 -4.13 6.47 -1.98
N ASN A 244 -3.77 6.75 -0.72
CA ASN A 244 -4.17 5.91 0.41
C ASN A 244 -5.70 5.91 0.63
N VAL A 245 -6.40 7.01 0.37
CA VAL A 245 -7.88 7.01 0.42
C VAL A 245 -8.45 6.02 -0.57
N ILE A 246 -7.98 6.07 -1.81
CA ILE A 246 -8.49 5.19 -2.87
C ILE A 246 -8.21 3.72 -2.53
N ASP A 247 -7.00 3.42 -2.03
CA ASP A 247 -6.63 2.08 -1.55
C ASP A 247 -7.56 1.58 -0.43
N THR A 248 -7.82 2.46 0.55
CA THR A 248 -8.56 2.13 1.77
C THR A 248 -10.06 2.01 1.57
N ILE A 249 -10.63 2.38 0.40
CA ILE A 249 -12.05 2.12 0.06
C ILE A 249 -12.38 0.62 0.15
N SER A 250 -11.39 -0.24 -0.11
CA SER A 250 -11.57 -1.69 -0.02
C SER A 250 -11.65 -2.19 1.43
N LEU A 251 -11.01 -1.51 2.39
CA LEU A 251 -10.84 -2.00 3.77
C LEU A 251 -12.14 -2.15 4.57
N PRO A 252 -13.17 -1.27 4.45
CA PRO A 252 -14.45 -1.50 5.12
C PRO A 252 -15.23 -2.71 4.58
N VAL A 253 -14.97 -3.10 3.32
CA VAL A 253 -15.67 -4.20 2.65
C VAL A 253 -15.07 -5.56 3.05
N VAL A 254 -13.77 -5.61 3.31
CA VAL A 254 -13.04 -6.84 3.65
C VAL A 254 -13.58 -7.53 4.92
N PRO A 255 -13.88 -6.84 6.05
CA PRO A 255 -14.48 -7.48 7.21
C PRO A 255 -15.84 -8.12 6.92
N VAL A 256 -16.67 -7.49 6.08
CA VAL A 256 -17.96 -8.05 5.67
C VAL A 256 -17.77 -9.35 4.91
N PHE A 257 -16.81 -9.39 3.98
CA PHE A 257 -16.44 -10.63 3.29
C PHE A 257 -15.81 -11.67 4.21
N GLY A 258 -15.01 -11.25 5.20
CA GLY A 258 -14.47 -12.12 6.25
C GLY A 258 -15.58 -12.87 6.99
N VAL A 259 -16.62 -12.15 7.41
CA VAL A 259 -17.78 -12.76 8.08
C VAL A 259 -18.57 -13.69 7.15
N ILE A 260 -18.79 -13.30 5.89
CA ILE A 260 -19.61 -14.10 4.96
C ILE A 260 -18.88 -15.36 4.47
N PHE A 261 -17.62 -15.24 4.05
CA PHE A 261 -16.89 -16.32 3.37
C PHE A 261 -15.99 -17.12 4.29
N PHE A 262 -15.39 -16.48 5.30
CA PHE A 262 -14.50 -17.15 6.26
C PHE A 262 -15.23 -17.54 7.54
N HIS A 263 -16.51 -17.15 7.68
CA HIS A 263 -17.31 -17.35 8.88
C HIS A 263 -16.60 -16.83 10.13
N ASP A 264 -15.90 -15.70 9.99
CA ASP A 264 -15.23 -15.02 11.08
C ASP A 264 -16.24 -14.71 12.20
N LYS A 265 -15.96 -15.18 13.41
CA LYS A 265 -16.77 -14.81 14.58
C LYS A 265 -16.62 -13.30 14.81
N VAL A 266 -17.76 -12.63 14.97
CA VAL A 266 -17.86 -11.20 15.25
C VAL A 266 -18.67 -11.01 16.52
N ASP A 267 -17.95 -10.80 17.63
CA ASP A 267 -18.57 -10.45 18.91
C ASP A 267 -19.00 -8.98 18.93
N GLY A 268 -19.81 -8.58 19.91
CA GLY A 268 -20.36 -7.23 20.03
C GLY A 268 -19.29 -6.13 20.02
N VAL A 269 -18.13 -6.37 20.65
CA VAL A 269 -16.99 -5.43 20.63
C VAL A 269 -16.42 -5.27 19.22
N LYS A 270 -16.31 -6.35 18.46
CA LYS A 270 -15.80 -6.35 17.08
C LYS A 270 -16.77 -5.65 16.12
N ILE A 271 -18.08 -5.76 16.36
CA ILE A 271 -19.11 -5.00 15.65
C ILE A 271 -18.95 -3.49 15.93
N ILE A 272 -18.75 -3.10 17.19
CA ILE A 272 -18.52 -1.70 17.56
C ILE A 272 -17.23 -1.17 16.90
N ALA A 273 -16.15 -1.95 16.93
CA ALA A 273 -14.89 -1.60 16.27
C ALA A 273 -15.07 -1.42 14.76
N LEU A 274 -15.86 -2.28 14.11
CA LEU A 274 -16.21 -2.19 12.69
C LEU A 274 -16.99 -0.90 12.38
N LEU A 275 -18.01 -0.58 13.18
CA LEU A 275 -18.80 0.65 12.98
C LEU A 275 -17.95 1.91 13.17
N LEU A 276 -17.06 1.93 14.16
CA LEU A 276 -16.12 3.03 14.39
C LEU A 276 -15.12 3.18 13.23
N ALA A 277 -14.61 2.06 12.68
CA ALA A 277 -13.72 2.08 11.54
C ALA A 277 -14.43 2.62 10.29
N ILE A 278 -15.67 2.19 10.02
CA ILE A 278 -16.50 2.71 8.92
C ILE A 278 -16.75 4.22 9.10
N TRP A 279 -17.09 4.67 10.30
CA TRP A 279 -17.28 6.09 10.59
C TRP A 279 -15.99 6.88 10.34
N GLY A 280 -14.87 6.42 10.90
CA GLY A 280 -13.56 7.05 10.75
C GLY A 280 -13.18 7.18 9.27
N PHE A 281 -13.38 6.11 8.51
CA PHE A 281 -13.18 6.09 7.06
C PHE A 281 -14.07 7.12 6.33
N LEU A 282 -15.38 7.12 6.58
CA LEU A 282 -16.33 8.04 5.93
C LEU A 282 -16.03 9.51 6.26
N SER A 283 -15.65 9.81 7.51
CA SER A 283 -15.25 11.15 7.92
C SER A 283 -14.01 11.63 7.15
N TYR A 284 -13.09 10.72 6.87
CA TYR A 284 -11.86 11.01 6.15
C TYR A 284 -12.14 11.29 4.67
N MET A 285 -12.94 10.42 4.03
CA MET A 285 -13.37 10.59 2.64
C MET A 285 -14.14 11.89 2.42
N TYR A 286 -15.05 12.21 3.33
CA TYR A 286 -15.87 13.41 3.21
C TYR A 286 -15.01 14.68 3.25
N GLN A 287 -13.97 14.71 4.10
CA GLN A 287 -13.03 15.82 4.14
C GLN A 287 -12.27 15.99 2.82
N HIS A 288 -11.75 14.90 2.24
CA HIS A 288 -11.08 14.95 0.94
C HIS A 288 -12.00 15.46 -0.17
N TYR A 289 -13.26 15.05 -0.16
CA TYR A 289 -14.27 15.57 -1.08
C TYR A 289 -14.47 17.08 -0.92
N LEU A 290 -14.57 17.59 0.32
CA LEU A 290 -14.71 19.01 0.60
C LEU A 290 -13.48 19.81 0.14
N ASP A 291 -12.28 19.31 0.40
CA ASP A 291 -11.04 19.98 0.00
C ASP A 291 -10.94 20.07 -1.53
N GLY A 292 -11.28 19.01 -2.26
CA GLY A 292 -11.37 19.03 -3.72
C GLY A 292 -12.43 20.00 -4.26
N ALA A 293 -13.60 20.07 -3.62
CA ALA A 293 -14.67 20.99 -4.00
C ALA A 293 -14.29 22.47 -3.77
N ASN A 294 -13.52 22.76 -2.72
CA ASN A 294 -13.06 24.10 -2.41
C ASN A 294 -11.97 24.58 -3.38
N VAL A 295 -11.06 23.71 -3.79
CA VAL A 295 -10.07 24.01 -4.85
C VAL A 295 -10.79 24.38 -6.15
N ARG A 296 -11.79 23.58 -6.56
CA ARG A 296 -12.57 23.84 -7.78
C ARG A 296 -13.32 25.16 -7.77
N LYS A 297 -13.80 25.62 -6.60
CA LYS A 297 -14.46 26.93 -6.43
C LYS A 297 -13.50 28.12 -6.45
N SER A 298 -12.22 27.89 -6.17
CA SER A 298 -11.19 28.94 -6.14
C SER A 298 -10.53 29.22 -7.49
N ILE A 299 -10.79 28.40 -8.51
CA ILE A 299 -10.38 28.63 -9.90
C ILE A 299 -11.39 29.61 -10.51
N PRO A 300 -11.00 30.83 -10.92
CA PRO A 300 -11.90 31.73 -11.62
C PRO A 300 -12.36 31.09 -12.93
N HIS A 301 -13.66 31.10 -13.19
CA HIS A 301 -14.19 30.79 -14.52
C HIS A 301 -13.68 31.86 -15.50
N GLU A 302 -12.61 31.56 -16.22
CA GLU A 302 -12.19 32.30 -17.40
C GLU A 302 -12.87 31.68 -18.63
N GLU A 303 -14.21 31.72 -18.62
CA GLU A 303 -15.04 31.27 -19.73
C GLU A 303 -16.32 32.12 -19.71
N ASP A 304 -16.19 33.40 -20.06
CA ASP A 304 -17.26 34.31 -20.51
C ASP A 304 -16.63 35.65 -20.95
N ALA A 305 -15.79 35.62 -21.99
CA ALA A 305 -15.34 36.84 -22.70
C ALA A 305 -14.92 36.52 -24.13
N SER A 306 -15.83 35.96 -24.93
CA SER A 306 -15.76 36.07 -26.39
C SER A 306 -17.17 36.06 -26.96
N THR A 307 -17.81 37.22 -26.88
CA THR A 307 -18.87 37.63 -27.79
C THR A 307 -18.26 38.25 -29.04
#